data_AF-A0A2D8ESV9-F1
#
_entry.id   AF-A0A2D8ESV9-F1
#
_cell.length_a   1.000
_cell.length_b   1.000
_cell.length_c   1.000
_cell.angle_alpha   90.00
_cell.angle_beta   90.00
_cell.angle_gamma   90.00
#
_symmetry.space_group_name_H-M   'P 1'
#
loop_
_entity.id
_entity.type
_entity.pdbx_description
1 polymer ?
#
loop_
_entity_poly.entity_id
_entity_poly.type
_entity_poly.pdbx_seq_one_letter_code
_entity_poly.pdbx_strand_id
1 'polypeptide(L)' 'MRLKLLKALEDKYHSKISEAEATIEIYLTKSVGIGEHPQHVEELDKQVDIIAQNEEKLGVIHRLKQ' A
#
# COMPACT_ATOMS: atom_id res chain seq x y z
N MET A 1 -4.75 24.08 -12.48
CA MET A 1 -5.74 23.04 -12.10
C MET A 1 -5.20 21.62 -12.28
N ARG A 2 -4.65 21.27 -13.47
CA ARG A 2 -4.01 19.96 -13.76
C ARG A 2 -3.04 19.47 -12.68
N LEU A 3 -2.08 20.31 -12.25
CA LEU A 3 -1.08 19.92 -11.23
C LEU A 3 -1.70 19.58 -9.88
N LYS A 4 -2.77 20.29 -9.47
CA LYS A 4 -3.47 20.01 -8.20
C LYS A 4 -4.19 18.66 -8.24
N LEU A 5 -4.77 18.29 -9.39
CA LEU A 5 -5.41 16.99 -9.57
C LEU A 5 -4.40 15.84 -9.55
N LEU A 6 -3.26 16.00 -10.24
CA LEU A 6 -2.19 15.00 -10.22
C LEU A 6 -1.56 14.86 -8.83
N LYS A 7 -1.42 15.97 -8.09
CA LYS A 7 -0.96 15.95 -6.71
C LYS A 7 -1.93 15.21 -5.78
N ALA A 8 -3.23 15.48 -5.90
CA ALA A 8 -4.23 14.77 -5.10
C ALA A 8 -4.25 13.25 -5.36
N LEU A 9 -4.00 12.81 -6.60
CA LEU A 9 -3.86 11.39 -6.92
C LEU A 9 -2.59 10.78 -6.32
N GLU A 10 -1.46 11.47 -6.43
CA GLU A 10 -0.20 11.05 -5.80
C GLU A 10 -0.37 10.90 -4.27
N ASP A 11 -0.94 11.90 -3.60
CA ASP A 11 -1.16 11.87 -2.15
C ASP A 11 -2.09 10.70 -1.74
N LYS A 12 -3.14 10.45 -2.54
CA LYS A 12 -4.03 9.31 -2.32
C LYS A 12 -3.31 7.96 -2.42
N TYR A 13 -2.41 7.79 -3.38
CA TYR A 13 -1.68 6.53 -3.56
C TYR A 13 -0.64 6.33 -2.46
N HIS A 14 0.07 7.39 -2.05
CA HIS A 14 0.96 7.32 -0.90
C HIS A 14 0.22 6.96 0.39
N SER A 15 -0.95 7.55 0.66
CA SER A 15 -1.76 7.20 1.84
C SER A 15 -2.08 5.71 1.88
N LYS A 16 -2.51 5.13 0.75
CA LYS A 16 -2.83 3.71 0.65
C LYS A 16 -1.63 2.79 0.89
N ILE A 17 -0.46 3.19 0.37
CA ILE A 17 0.80 2.45 0.60
C ILE A 17 1.13 2.48 2.09
N SER A 18 1.13 3.65 2.72
CA SER A 18 1.45 3.79 4.15
C SER A 18 0.47 3.03 5.06
N GLU A 19 -0.81 2.99 4.73
CA GLU A 19 -1.81 2.18 5.46
C GLU A 19 -1.51 0.68 5.36
N ALA A 20 -1.16 0.19 4.17
CA ALA A 20 -0.80 -1.20 3.94
C ALA A 20 0.52 -1.57 4.66
N GLU A 21 1.54 -0.71 4.59
CA GLU A 21 2.82 -0.88 5.29
C GLU A 21 2.63 -0.97 6.81
N ALA A 22 1.83 -0.08 7.40
CA ALA A 22 1.54 -0.10 8.83
C ALA A 22 0.80 -1.38 9.25
N THR A 23 -0.10 -1.87 8.39
CA THR A 23 -0.81 -3.13 8.63
C THR A 23 0.16 -4.31 8.60
N ILE A 24 1.03 -4.39 7.59
CA ILE A 24 2.08 -5.41 7.48
C ILE A 24 2.99 -5.37 8.70
N GLU A 25 3.44 -4.19 9.13
CA GLU A 25 4.29 -4.03 10.30
C GLU A 25 3.64 -4.61 11.56
N ILE A 26 2.35 -4.38 11.77
CA ILE A 26 1.61 -4.98 12.90
C ILE A 26 1.67 -6.50 12.85
N TYR A 27 1.45 -7.11 11.69
CA TYR A 27 1.49 -8.57 11.52
C TYR A 27 2.91 -9.14 11.70
N LEU A 28 3.95 -8.42 11.28
CA LEU A 28 5.34 -8.89 11.37
C LEU A 28 5.97 -8.66 12.75
N THR A 29 5.49 -7.67 13.51
CA THR A 29 6.10 -7.27 14.80
C THR A 29 5.36 -7.78 16.02
N LYS A 30 4.06 -8.05 15.92
CA LYS A 30 3.30 -8.62 17.03
C LYS A 30 3.47 -10.14 17.04
N SER A 31 4.16 -10.65 18.06
CA SER A 31 4.31 -12.08 18.30
C SER A 31 2.94 -12.73 18.51
N VAL A 32 2.47 -13.41 17.48
CA VAL A 32 1.25 -14.20 17.46
C VAL A 32 1.66 -15.64 17.82
N GLY A 33 1.13 -16.11 18.95
CA GLY A 33 1.50 -17.40 19.55
C GLY A 33 1.20 -18.58 18.62
N ILE A 34 2.03 -19.62 18.73
CA ILE A 34 2.04 -20.86 17.95
C ILE A 34 0.61 -21.44 17.83
N GLY A 35 -0.03 -21.13 16.70
CA GLY A 35 -1.43 -21.47 16.38
C GLY A 35 -2.01 -20.58 15.27
N GLU A 36 -1.14 -20.06 14.41
CA GLU A 36 -1.45 -19.06 13.37
C GLU A 36 -2.46 -19.61 12.36
N HIS A 37 -3.60 -18.94 12.23
CA HIS A 37 -4.59 -19.27 11.21
C HIS A 37 -3.97 -19.01 9.81
N PRO A 38 -4.21 -19.83 8.77
CA PRO A 38 -3.72 -19.59 7.40
C PRO A 38 -4.10 -18.22 6.81
N GLN A 39 -5.00 -17.50 7.47
CA GLN A 39 -5.52 -16.20 7.07
C GLN A 39 -4.51 -15.04 7.19
N HIS A 40 -3.43 -15.18 7.96
CA HIS A 40 -2.42 -14.11 8.10
C HIS A 40 -1.56 -13.92 6.85
N VAL A 41 -1.17 -15.02 6.20
CA VAL A 41 -0.43 -14.96 4.94
C VAL A 41 -1.33 -14.39 3.84
N GLU A 42 -2.60 -14.82 3.77
CA GLU A 42 -3.58 -14.27 2.83
C GLU A 42 -3.83 -12.77 3.07
N GLU A 43 -3.83 -12.32 4.33
CA GLU A 43 -4.00 -10.90 4.64
C GLU A 43 -2.76 -10.09 4.26
N LEU A 44 -1.56 -10.59 4.54
CA LEU A 44 -0.30 -9.96 4.10
C LEU A 44 -0.24 -9.86 2.57
N ASP A 45 -0.64 -10.89 1.84
CA ASP A 45 -0.69 -10.93 0.37
C ASP A 45 -1.58 -9.80 -0.18
N LYS A 46 -2.77 -9.58 0.40
CA LYS A 46 -3.64 -8.46 0.02
C LYS A 46 -2.99 -7.10 0.25
N GLN A 47 -2.26 -6.93 1.36
CA GLN A 47 -1.57 -5.66 1.63
C GLN A 47 -0.44 -5.42 0.64
N VAL A 48 0.29 -6.47 0.25
CA VAL A 48 1.33 -6.40 -0.81
C VAL A 48 0.71 -6.03 -2.16
N ASP A 49 -0.44 -6.61 -2.52
CA ASP A 49 -1.17 -6.25 -3.73
C ASP A 49 -1.59 -4.77 -3.74
N ILE A 50 -2.04 -4.24 -2.60
CA ILE A 50 -2.37 -2.81 -2.47
C ILE A 50 -1.12 -1.96 -2.75
N ILE A 51 0.03 -2.32 -2.18
CA ILE A 51 1.28 -1.57 -2.40
C ILE A 51 1.64 -1.59 -3.89
N ALA A 52 1.77 -2.79 -4.48
CA ALA A 52 2.18 -2.96 -5.87
C ALA A 52 1.28 -2.19 -6.85
N GLN A 53 -0.05 -2.29 -6.68
CA GLN A 53 -1.00 -1.58 -7.53
C GLN A 53 -0.92 -0.05 -7.41
N ASN A 54 -0.60 0.49 -6.23
CA ASN A 54 -0.51 1.94 -6.03
C ASN A 54 0.87 2.48 -6.46
N GLU A 55 1.94 1.70 -6.33
CA GLU A 55 3.26 2.03 -6.89
C GLU A 55 3.23 2.12 -8.42
N GLU A 56 2.56 1.18 -9.10
CA GLU A 56 2.39 1.23 -10.55
C GLU A 56 1.64 2.51 -10.97
N LYS A 57 0.55 2.85 -10.26
CA LYS A 57 -0.21 4.07 -10.50
C LYS A 57 0.62 5.33 -10.26
N LEU A 58 1.44 5.37 -9.21
CA LEU A 58 2.39 6.46 -8.98
C LEU A 58 3.35 6.61 -10.16
N GLY A 59 3.88 5.50 -10.69
CA GLY A 59 4.70 5.50 -11.90
C GLY A 59 4.02 6.17 -13.09
N VAL A 60 2.73 5.89 -13.31
CA VAL A 60 1.92 6.57 -14.34
C VAL A 60 1.78 8.06 -14.05
N ILE A 61 1.43 8.44 -12.80
CA ILE A 61 1.27 9.85 -12.41
C ILE A 61 2.56 10.63 -12.60
N HIS A 62 3.71 10.06 -12.24
CA HIS A 62 5.02 10.69 -12.43
C HIS A 62 5.34 10.93 -13.91
N ARG A 63 5.04 9.97 -14.80
CA ARG A 63 5.19 10.18 -16.25
C ARG A 63 4.28 11.28 -16.79
N LEU A 64 3.06 11.43 -16.27
CA LEU A 64 2.12 12.47 -16.68
C LEU A 64 2.47 13.89 -16.17
N LYS A 65 3.38 13.99 -15.19
CA LYS A 65 3.89 15.26 -14.65
C LYS A 65 5.10 15.80 -15.44
N GLN A 66 5.77 14.94 -16.22
CA GLN A 66 6.82 15.35 -17.16
C GLN A 66 6.21 16.19 -18.29
#